data_AF-A0A5B7KGK4-F1
#
_entry.id   AF-A0A5B7KGK4-F1
#
_cell.length_a   1.000
_cell.length_b   1.000
_cell.length_c   1.000
_cell.angle_alpha   90.00
_cell.angle_beta   90.00
_cell.angle_gamma   90.00
#
_symmetry.space_group_name_H-M   'P 1'
#
loop_
_entity.id
_entity.type
_entity.pdbx_description
1 polymer ?
#
loop_
_entity_poly.entity_id
_entity_poly.type
_entity_poly.pdbx_seq_one_letter_code
_entity_poly.pdbx_strand_id
1 'polypeptide(L)'
;MLNIPTGCSSSFVAFLFSSSILITLKECFLQEWYDLPLTVGPCVDGSFLPQHPASLLRLARYNDNVDIMTGTVHDEGNLITAGLFSKAGEEALQQLNDNFNKVGPILLGVTNEENPVYLARRVFLRYMSDLNVTMDDEPALTKVSILGSDETH
;
A
#
# COMPACT_ATOMS: atom_id res chain seq x y z
N MET A 1 -9.32 6.85 26.84
CA MET A 1 -10.09 7.25 25.65
C MET A 1 -9.82 8.72 25.39
N LEU A 2 -9.27 9.07 24.21
CA LEU A 2 -9.10 10.46 23.79
C LEU A 2 -10.46 11.03 23.38
N ASN A 3 -10.89 12.12 24.00
CA ASN A 3 -12.14 12.82 23.64
C ASN A 3 -11.87 13.74 22.46
N ILE A 4 -11.87 13.17 21.24
CA ILE A 4 -11.54 13.87 20.00
C ILE A 4 -12.77 14.67 19.53
N PRO A 5 -12.66 16.00 19.33
CA PRO A 5 -13.74 16.79 18.76
C PRO A 5 -13.94 16.47 17.27
N THR A 6 -15.14 16.02 16.88
CA THR A 6 -15.46 15.52 15.52
C THR A 6 -16.23 16.51 14.64
N GLY A 7 -16.54 17.72 15.13
CA GLY A 7 -17.45 18.66 14.47
C GLY A 7 -16.81 19.73 13.58
N CYS A 8 -15.49 19.99 13.69
CA CYS A 8 -14.81 21.01 12.91
C CYS A 8 -13.31 20.69 12.76
N SER A 9 -12.79 20.75 11.53
CA SER A 9 -11.38 20.46 11.23
C SER A 9 -10.41 21.39 11.96
N SER A 10 -10.79 22.67 12.15
CA SER A 10 -9.96 23.63 12.89
C SER A 10 -9.89 23.32 14.39
N SER A 11 -11.00 22.86 14.99
CA SER A 11 -11.04 22.43 16.39
C SER A 11 -10.24 21.14 16.61
N PHE A 12 -10.25 20.24 15.64
CA PHE A 12 -9.42 19.03 15.65
C PHE A 12 -7.93 19.37 15.54
N VAL A 13 -7.53 20.25 14.60
CA VAL A 13 -6.15 20.70 14.47
C VAL A 13 -5.66 21.40 15.74
N ALA A 14 -6.47 22.29 16.33
CA ALA A 14 -6.11 22.94 17.60
C ALA A 14 -5.91 21.94 18.74
N PHE A 15 -6.70 20.86 18.78
CA PHE A 15 -6.53 19.76 19.74
C PHE A 15 -5.23 18.98 19.51
N LEU A 16 -4.81 18.77 18.24
CA LEU A 16 -3.55 18.12 17.89
C LEU A 16 -2.30 18.92 18.31
N PHE A 17 -2.38 20.24 18.39
CA PHE A 17 -1.25 21.10 18.81
C PHE A 17 -0.97 21.05 20.33
N SER A 18 -1.75 20.30 21.11
CA SER A 18 -1.39 20.00 22.50
C SER A 18 -0.31 18.91 22.53
N SER A 19 0.89 19.24 23.03
CA SER A 19 2.12 18.43 22.90
C SER A 19 2.01 16.98 23.38
N SER A 20 1.06 16.65 24.25
CA SER A 20 0.84 15.29 24.77
C SER A 20 0.05 14.37 23.82
N ILE A 21 -0.70 14.94 22.88
CA ILE A 21 -1.59 14.20 21.98
C ILE A 21 -0.86 13.61 20.77
N LEU A 22 0.16 14.30 20.24
CA LEU A 22 0.92 13.84 19.06
C LEU A 22 1.67 12.52 19.32
N ILE A 23 2.22 12.35 20.52
CA ILE A 23 2.92 11.11 20.91
C ILE A 23 1.92 9.95 21.06
N THR A 24 0.78 10.22 21.71
CA THR A 24 -0.26 9.21 21.97
C THR A 24 -0.92 8.72 20.67
N LEU A 25 -1.12 9.60 19.68
CA LEU A 25 -1.69 9.21 18.38
C LEU A 25 -0.75 8.33 17.56
N LYS A 26 0.56 8.54 17.69
CA LYS A 26 1.58 7.72 17.02
C LYS A 26 1.51 6.26 17.47
N GLU A 27 1.27 6.02 18.75
CA GLU A 27 1.19 4.66 19.33
C GLU A 27 -0.17 3.99 19.09
N CYS A 28 -1.27 4.75 19.05
CA CYS A 28 -2.62 4.18 18.97
C CYS A 28 -3.16 3.93 17.55
N PHE A 29 -2.65 4.60 16.51
CA PHE A 29 -3.25 4.54 15.17
C PHE A 29 -2.31 4.13 14.04
N LEU A 30 -0.99 4.22 14.22
CA LEU A 30 0.00 4.08 13.14
C LEU A 30 0.76 2.75 13.16
N GLN A 31 0.39 1.82 14.05
CA GLN A 31 1.10 0.54 14.27
C GLN A 31 0.38 -0.68 13.69
N GLU A 32 -0.62 -0.48 12.84
CA GLU A 32 -1.17 -1.58 12.06
C GLU A 32 -0.27 -1.79 10.85
N TRP A 33 0.67 -2.73 11.01
CA TRP A 33 1.64 -3.25 10.03
C TRP A 33 2.93 -2.45 9.87
N TYR A 34 4.05 -3.20 9.86
CA TYR A 34 5.41 -2.71 9.63
C TYR A 34 5.43 -1.74 8.43
N ASP A 35 5.60 -0.45 8.72
CA ASP A 35 5.86 0.67 7.81
C ASP A 35 4.84 0.96 6.68
N LEU A 36 3.77 0.17 6.51
CA LEU A 36 2.71 0.38 5.50
C LEU A 36 1.36 -0.17 5.99
N PRO A 37 0.23 0.54 5.82
CA PRO A 37 0.08 1.79 5.07
C PRO A 37 0.50 3.03 5.87
N LEU A 38 1.20 3.96 5.21
CA LEU A 38 1.50 5.28 5.76
C LEU A 38 0.19 6.03 6.03
N THR A 39 -0.24 6.06 7.29
CA THR A 39 -1.51 6.71 7.71
C THR A 39 -1.45 8.23 7.54
N VAL A 40 -0.24 8.79 7.38
CA VAL A 40 0.01 10.19 7.03
C VAL A 40 1.05 10.21 5.90
N GLY A 41 0.70 10.85 4.79
CA GLY A 41 1.56 10.95 3.61
C GLY A 41 1.18 12.12 2.71
N PRO A 42 1.88 12.30 1.58
CA PRO A 42 1.55 13.31 0.60
C PRO A 42 0.09 13.19 0.14
N CYS A 43 -0.63 14.31 0.06
CA CYS A 43 -2.00 14.37 -0.40
C CYS A 43 -2.18 15.48 -1.46
N VAL A 44 -3.28 15.43 -2.22
CA VAL A 44 -3.63 16.48 -3.18
C VAL A 44 -4.14 17.69 -2.39
N ASP A 45 -3.23 18.62 -2.08
CA ASP A 45 -3.48 19.80 -1.26
C ASP A 45 -3.83 21.06 -2.09
N GLY A 46 -3.70 20.99 -3.41
CA GLY A 46 -3.95 22.11 -4.32
C GLY A 46 -2.79 23.11 -4.41
N SER A 47 -1.74 22.96 -3.60
CA SER A 47 -0.61 23.88 -3.49
C SER A 47 0.70 23.19 -3.86
N PHE A 48 1.18 22.27 -3.01
CA PHE A 48 2.37 21.47 -3.30
C PHE A 48 2.07 20.41 -4.36
N LEU A 49 0.99 19.65 -4.19
CA LEU A 49 0.49 18.66 -5.13
C LEU A 49 -0.88 19.11 -5.67
N PRO A 50 -0.92 19.85 -6.80
CA PRO A 50 -2.14 20.51 -7.24
C PRO A 50 -3.20 19.54 -7.78
N GLN A 51 -2.79 18.35 -8.23
CA GLN A 51 -3.66 17.31 -8.80
C GLN A 51 -3.05 15.93 -8.56
N HIS A 52 -3.83 14.87 -8.83
CA HIS A 52 -3.35 13.49 -8.73
C HIS A 52 -2.05 13.28 -9.55
N PRO A 53 -0.99 12.64 -9.00
CA PRO A 53 0.30 12.51 -9.66
C PRO A 53 0.24 11.87 -11.05
N ALA A 54 -0.57 10.84 -11.24
CA ALA A 54 -0.76 10.20 -12.55
C ALA A 54 -1.31 11.18 -13.61
N SER A 55 -2.16 12.13 -13.21
CA SER A 55 -2.66 13.17 -14.11
C SER A 55 -1.56 14.17 -14.47
N LEU A 56 -0.73 14.56 -13.50
CA LEU A 56 0.39 15.48 -13.74
C LEU A 56 1.42 14.87 -14.69
N LEU A 57 1.79 13.60 -14.50
CA LEU A 57 2.67 12.87 -15.40
C LEU A 57 2.09 12.78 -16.82
N ARG A 58 0.81 12.38 -16.94
CA ARG A 58 0.14 12.27 -18.26
C ARG A 58 0.04 13.60 -19.01
N LEU A 59 -0.11 14.70 -18.28
CA LEU A 59 -0.22 16.04 -18.85
C LEU A 59 1.14 16.74 -19.01
N ALA A 60 2.25 16.06 -18.73
CA ALA A 60 3.60 16.64 -18.69
C ALA A 60 3.70 17.89 -17.80
N ARG A 61 2.93 17.93 -16.69
CA ARG A 61 2.91 19.03 -15.72
C ARG A 61 3.92 18.78 -14.60
N TYR A 62 5.18 18.62 -14.99
CA TYR A 62 6.34 18.50 -14.11
C TYR A 62 7.47 19.38 -14.65
N ASN A 63 8.55 19.55 -13.89
CA ASN A 63 9.74 20.25 -14.39
C ASN A 63 10.39 19.38 -15.48
N ASP A 64 10.36 19.85 -16.72
CA ASP A 64 10.87 19.14 -17.90
C ASP A 64 12.37 19.38 -18.14
N ASN A 65 13.00 20.25 -17.36
CA ASN A 65 14.41 20.62 -17.51
C ASN A 65 15.31 19.96 -16.44
N VAL A 66 15.08 18.67 -16.18
CA VAL A 66 15.91 17.87 -15.28
C VAL A 66 16.12 16.48 -15.86
N ASP A 67 17.36 15.98 -15.81
CA ASP A 67 17.65 14.60 -16.15
C ASP A 67 17.19 13.67 -15.02
N ILE A 68 16.43 12.63 -15.35
CA ILE A 68 15.89 11.67 -14.40
C ILE A 68 16.56 10.31 -14.61
N MET A 69 17.13 9.75 -13.53
CA MET A 69 17.56 8.37 -13.49
C MET A 69 16.60 7.58 -12.59
N THR A 70 16.00 6.53 -13.13
CA THR A 70 15.07 5.64 -12.43
C THR A 70 15.42 4.19 -12.71
N GLY A 71 15.13 3.31 -11.76
CA GLY A 71 15.39 1.88 -11.86
C GLY A 71 14.70 1.14 -10.72
N THR A 72 14.62 -0.18 -10.87
CA THR A 72 14.06 -1.09 -9.86
C THR A 72 15.11 -2.11 -9.44
N VAL A 73 14.86 -2.79 -8.33
CA VAL A 73 15.65 -3.96 -7.90
C VAL A 73 14.93 -5.24 -8.30
N HIS A 74 15.68 -6.31 -8.56
CA HIS A 74 15.12 -7.58 -9.07
C HIS A 74 14.01 -8.14 -8.16
N ASP A 75 14.16 -8.01 -6.84
CA ASP A 75 13.25 -8.58 -5.83
C ASP A 75 12.69 -7.51 -4.88
N GLU A 76 12.08 -6.45 -5.43
CA GLU A 76 11.56 -5.31 -4.66
C GLU A 76 10.47 -5.69 -3.63
N GLY A 77 9.69 -6.74 -3.93
CA GLY A 77 8.63 -7.24 -3.05
C GLY A 77 9.13 -8.12 -1.90
N ASN A 78 10.40 -8.54 -1.90
CA ASN A 78 10.90 -9.57 -0.98
C ASN A 78 10.70 -9.22 0.50
N LEU A 79 11.00 -7.97 0.90
CA LEU A 79 10.80 -7.56 2.30
C LEU A 79 9.34 -7.66 2.73
N ILE A 80 8.41 -7.34 1.84
CA ILE A 80 6.96 -7.31 2.13
C ILE A 80 6.39 -8.72 2.18
N THR A 81 6.88 -9.63 1.33
CA THR A 81 6.38 -11.01 1.24
C THR A 81 7.15 -12.00 2.11
N ALA A 82 8.32 -11.64 2.64
CA ALA A 82 9.16 -12.53 3.44
C ALA A 82 8.43 -13.16 4.64
N GLY A 83 7.56 -12.40 5.30
CA GLY A 83 6.74 -12.93 6.39
C GLY A 83 5.76 -14.01 5.92
N LEU A 84 5.11 -13.77 4.77
CA LEU A 84 4.12 -14.67 4.17
C LEU A 84 4.75 -15.99 3.70
N PHE A 85 5.94 -15.94 3.09
CA PHE A 85 6.67 -17.12 2.59
C PHE A 85 7.62 -17.75 3.60
N SER A 86 7.59 -17.32 4.86
CA SER A 86 8.33 -17.96 5.94
C SER A 86 7.55 -19.12 6.55
N LYS A 87 8.22 -19.97 7.34
CA LYS A 87 7.54 -20.98 8.17
C LYS A 87 6.48 -20.38 9.11
N ALA A 88 6.66 -19.12 9.54
CA ALA A 88 5.67 -18.42 10.36
C ALA A 88 4.44 -17.95 9.56
N GLY A 89 4.55 -17.86 8.24
CA GLY A 89 3.49 -17.44 7.32
C GLY A 89 2.67 -18.58 6.72
N GLU A 90 3.03 -19.85 6.96
CA GLU A 90 2.29 -21.02 6.43
C GLU A 90 0.81 -20.99 6.80
N GLU A 91 0.47 -20.63 8.04
CA GLU A 91 -0.94 -20.49 8.46
C GLU A 91 -1.64 -19.33 7.72
N ALA A 92 -0.95 -18.21 7.50
CA ALA A 92 -1.50 -17.06 6.78
C ALA A 92 -1.74 -17.39 5.30
N LEU A 93 -0.83 -18.12 4.66
CA LEU A 93 -1.00 -18.64 3.29
C LEU A 93 -2.17 -19.62 3.22
N GLN A 94 -2.29 -20.54 4.17
CA GLN A 94 -3.42 -21.47 4.24
C GLN A 94 -4.74 -20.72 4.39
N GLN A 95 -4.82 -19.73 5.28
CA GLN A 95 -6.01 -18.89 5.45
C GLN A 95 -6.34 -18.05 4.21
N LEU A 96 -5.33 -17.59 3.46
CA LEU A 96 -5.52 -16.89 2.19
C LEU A 96 -6.20 -17.80 1.16
N ASN A 97 -5.75 -19.06 1.06
CA ASN A 97 -6.33 -20.03 0.13
C ASN A 97 -7.73 -20.48 0.56
N ASP A 98 -7.93 -20.76 1.84
CA ASP A 98 -9.21 -21.25 2.38
C ASP A 98 -10.29 -20.16 2.41
N ASN A 99 -9.89 -18.89 2.60
CA ASN A 99 -10.83 -17.80 2.81
C ASN A 99 -10.39 -16.48 2.14
N PHE A 100 -10.08 -16.56 0.84
CA PHE A 100 -9.62 -15.43 0.05
C PHE A 100 -10.50 -14.17 0.18
N ASN A 101 -11.83 -14.34 0.20
CA ASN A 101 -12.75 -13.20 0.26
C ASN A 101 -12.59 -12.37 1.54
N LYS A 102 -12.13 -12.99 2.63
CA LYS A 102 -11.86 -12.30 3.90
C LYS A 102 -10.40 -11.85 3.98
N VAL A 103 -9.47 -12.75 3.67
CA VAL A 103 -8.03 -12.54 3.92
C VAL A 103 -7.35 -11.73 2.83
N GLY A 104 -7.72 -11.94 1.56
CA GLY A 104 -7.12 -11.25 0.41
C GLY A 104 -7.18 -9.72 0.52
N PRO A 105 -8.36 -9.11 0.80
CA PRO A 105 -8.44 -7.66 0.99
C PRO A 105 -7.66 -7.13 2.18
N ILE A 106 -7.56 -7.90 3.27
CA ILE A 106 -6.80 -7.53 4.47
C ILE A 106 -5.30 -7.51 4.12
N LEU A 107 -4.81 -8.55 3.47
CA LEU A 107 -3.40 -8.69 3.09
C LEU A 107 -2.93 -7.56 2.16
N LEU A 108 -3.81 -7.06 1.30
CA LEU A 108 -3.51 -5.93 0.40
C LEU A 108 -3.82 -4.55 1.00
N GLY A 109 -4.40 -4.48 2.20
CA GLY A 109 -4.82 -3.21 2.81
C GLY A 109 -5.92 -2.48 2.04
N VAL A 110 -6.74 -3.19 1.25
CA VAL A 110 -7.80 -2.60 0.39
C VAL A 110 -9.21 -2.79 0.98
N THR A 111 -9.31 -3.06 2.28
CA THR A 111 -10.58 -3.36 2.97
C THR A 111 -11.61 -2.25 2.91
N ASN A 112 -11.17 -1.00 2.75
CA ASN A 112 -12.03 0.19 2.73
C ASN A 112 -12.49 0.61 1.32
N GLU A 113 -12.10 -0.14 0.29
CA GLU A 113 -12.50 0.12 -1.10
C GLU A 113 -13.96 -0.27 -1.36
N GLU A 114 -14.58 0.30 -2.38
CA GLU A 114 -16.00 0.03 -2.72
C GLU A 114 -16.27 -1.45 -3.00
N ASN A 115 -15.33 -2.13 -3.68
CA ASN A 115 -15.42 -3.53 -4.05
C ASN A 115 -14.11 -4.26 -3.68
N PRO A 116 -13.86 -4.51 -2.38
CA PRO A 116 -12.53 -4.88 -1.87
C PRO A 116 -12.13 -6.29 -2.33
N VAL A 117 -13.06 -7.24 -2.36
CA VAL A 117 -12.82 -8.61 -2.84
C VAL A 117 -12.51 -8.64 -4.34
N TYR A 118 -13.27 -7.88 -5.14
CA TYR A 118 -13.05 -7.82 -6.58
C TYR A 118 -11.68 -7.22 -6.91
N LEU A 119 -11.32 -6.12 -6.23
CA LEU A 119 -10.00 -5.50 -6.38
C LEU A 119 -8.88 -6.45 -5.97
N ALA A 120 -9.02 -7.11 -4.83
CA ALA A 120 -8.03 -8.09 -4.37
C ALA A 120 -7.85 -9.24 -5.36
N ARG A 121 -8.94 -9.84 -5.86
CA ARG A 121 -8.87 -10.90 -6.89
C ARG A 121 -8.17 -10.41 -8.15
N ARG A 122 -8.47 -9.20 -8.60
CA ARG A 122 -7.82 -8.62 -9.78
C ARG A 122 -6.32 -8.44 -9.60
N VAL A 123 -5.86 -8.03 -8.42
CA VAL A 123 -4.43 -7.89 -8.13
C VAL A 123 -3.75 -9.25 -8.11
N PHE A 124 -4.30 -10.22 -7.37
CA PHE A 124 -3.74 -11.57 -7.30
C PHE A 124 -3.65 -12.24 -8.67
N LEU A 125 -4.73 -12.22 -9.45
CA LEU A 125 -4.78 -12.80 -10.81
C LEU A 125 -3.95 -12.03 -11.85
N ARG A 126 -3.48 -10.83 -11.52
CA ARG A 126 -2.58 -10.07 -12.42
C ARG A 126 -1.16 -10.63 -12.39
N TYR A 127 -0.73 -11.10 -11.21
CA TYR A 127 0.63 -11.59 -10.96
C TYR A 127 0.70 -13.12 -10.88
N MET A 128 -0.43 -13.80 -10.64
CA MET A 128 -0.51 -15.25 -10.54
C MET A 128 -1.57 -15.83 -11.48
N SER A 129 -1.37 -17.08 -11.88
CA SER A 129 -2.28 -17.78 -12.80
C SER A 129 -3.55 -18.28 -12.12
N ASP A 130 -3.52 -18.47 -10.81
CA ASP A 130 -4.62 -18.90 -9.96
C ASP A 130 -4.52 -18.23 -8.57
N LEU A 131 -5.57 -18.35 -7.75
CA LEU A 131 -5.63 -17.85 -6.39
C LEU A 131 -5.07 -18.82 -5.34
N ASN A 132 -4.67 -20.02 -5.75
CA ASN A 132 -4.03 -20.99 -4.86
C ASN A 132 -2.54 -20.66 -4.73
N VAL A 133 -2.17 -19.93 -3.69
CA VAL A 133 -0.80 -19.46 -3.45
C VAL A 133 -0.02 -20.52 -2.67
N THR A 134 1.13 -20.89 -3.21
CA THR A 134 2.07 -21.86 -2.62
C THR A 134 3.44 -21.23 -2.39
N MET A 135 4.32 -21.92 -1.66
CA MET A 135 5.69 -21.43 -1.47
C MET A 135 6.46 -21.29 -2.79
N ASP A 136 6.11 -22.05 -3.81
CA ASP A 136 6.75 -21.99 -5.13
C ASP A 136 6.39 -20.69 -5.89
N ASP A 137 5.34 -19.98 -5.45
CA ASP A 137 4.91 -18.70 -6.03
C ASP A 137 5.70 -17.49 -5.49
N GLU A 138 6.57 -17.69 -4.49
CA GLU A 138 7.41 -16.62 -3.91
C GLU A 138 8.11 -15.79 -4.99
N PRO A 139 8.84 -16.37 -5.97
CA PRO A 139 9.58 -15.58 -6.96
C PRO A 139 8.67 -14.77 -7.90
N ALA A 140 7.40 -15.16 -8.06
CA ALA A 140 6.43 -14.43 -8.88
C ALA A 140 5.88 -13.21 -8.11
N LEU A 141 5.74 -13.32 -6.79
CA LEU A 141 5.19 -12.28 -5.93
C LEU A 141 6.25 -11.32 -5.36
N THR A 142 7.53 -11.67 -5.39
CA THR A 142 8.64 -10.76 -5.07
C THR A 142 9.03 -9.86 -6.24
N LYS A 143 8.68 -10.24 -7.47
CA LYS A 143 8.95 -9.47 -8.70
C LYS A 143 7.93 -8.36 -8.89
N VAL A 144 8.34 -7.11 -8.63
CA VAL A 144 7.59 -5.94 -9.06
C VAL A 144 7.95 -5.65 -10.52
N SER A 145 7.22 -6.24 -11.46
CA SER A 145 7.39 -5.94 -12.88
C SER A 145 6.62 -4.68 -13.25
N ILE A 146 7.33 -3.62 -13.63
CA ILE A 146 6.72 -2.46 -14.29
C ILE A 146 6.32 -2.91 -15.70
N LEU A 147 5.10 -2.56 -16.13
CA LEU A 147 4.70 -2.58 -17.54
C LEU A 147 5.74 -1.79 -18.36
N GLY A 148 6.66 -2.46 -19.04
CA GLY A 148 7.59 -1.75 -19.94
C GLY A 148 8.88 -2.46 -20.36
N SER A 149 9.25 -3.60 -19.78
CA SER A 149 10.42 -4.36 -20.27
C SER A 149 9.99 -5.72 -20.79
N ASP A 150 9.22 -5.73 -21.89
CA ASP A 150 9.32 -6.85 -22.81
C ASP A 150 10.72 -6.77 -23.43
N GLU A 151 11.53 -7.78 -23.12
CA GLU A 151 12.79 -8.04 -23.79
C GLU A 151 12.52 -8.25 -25.29
N THR A 152 12.65 -7.19 -26.08
CA THR A 152 12.93 -7.34 -27.51
C THR A 152 14.41 -7.66 -27.66
N HIS A 153 14.67 -8.91 -28.07
CA HIS A 153 15.93 -9.51 -28.49
C HIS A 153 16.95 -8.58 -29.14
#